data_AF-A0A3B0UYR6-F1
#
_entry.id   AF-A0A3B0UYR6-F1
#
_cell.length_a   1.000
_cell.length_b   1.000
_cell.length_c   1.000
_cell.angle_alpha   90.00
_cell.angle_beta   90.00
_cell.angle_gamma   90.00
#
_symmetry.space_group_name_H-M   'P 1'
#
loop_
_entity.id
_entity.type
_entity.pdbx_description
1 polymer ?
#
loop_
_entity_poly.entity_id
_entity_poly.type
_entity_poly.pdbx_seq_one_letter_code
_entity_poly.pdbx_strand_id
1 'polypeptide(L)'
;MSLLSPPNRPHSVTLTFWSVIFFGTFNLGRAIAIGQQLNLQQTLNIQPDPRFRLAAAGLFGVLFLGLAGKLWWKRPFTIKAIPIAIACYAVYETAVWGLFTQPPRNGSLWLLISLIFISNILFTRWALRRNAKTYFHYE
;
A
#
# COMPACT_ATOMS: atom_id res chain seq x y z
N MET A 1 -14.43 -16.56 -37.06
CA MET A 1 -14.64 -16.23 -35.64
C MET A 1 -13.29 -16.22 -34.94
N SER A 2 -12.68 -15.04 -34.79
CA SER A 2 -11.43 -14.88 -34.05
C SER A 2 -11.75 -14.97 -32.55
N LEU A 3 -11.28 -16.04 -31.90
CA LEU A 3 -11.24 -16.18 -30.44
C LEU A 3 -10.25 -15.15 -29.89
N LEU A 4 -10.69 -13.90 -29.77
CA LEU A 4 -9.95 -12.86 -29.07
C LEU A 4 -9.86 -13.26 -27.59
N SER A 5 -8.79 -13.96 -27.22
CA SER A 5 -8.40 -14.10 -25.82
C SER A 5 -8.42 -12.71 -25.19
N PRO A 6 -9.07 -12.51 -24.03
CA PRO A 6 -9.04 -11.21 -23.39
C PRO A 6 -7.56 -10.81 -23.21
N PRO A 7 -7.18 -9.56 -23.54
CA PRO A 7 -5.78 -9.17 -23.52
C PRO A 7 -5.19 -9.47 -22.14
N ASN A 8 -4.14 -10.30 -22.12
CA ASN A 8 -3.41 -10.65 -20.92
C ASN A 8 -3.01 -9.37 -20.19
N ARG A 9 -3.22 -9.32 -18.87
CA ARG A 9 -2.85 -8.16 -18.05
C ARG A 9 -1.37 -7.83 -18.29
N PRO A 10 -1.01 -6.57 -18.63
CA PRO A 10 0.38 -6.19 -18.83
C PRO A 10 1.22 -6.49 -17.58
N HIS A 11 2.45 -6.97 -17.78
CA HIS A 11 3.32 -7.42 -16.68
C HIS A 11 3.49 -6.35 -15.59
N SER A 12 3.65 -5.08 -15.95
CA SER A 12 3.78 -3.98 -14.98
C SER A 12 2.50 -3.72 -14.16
N VAL A 13 1.32 -3.96 -14.74
CA VAL A 13 0.05 -3.93 -14.01
C VAL A 13 -0.07 -5.15 -13.10
N THR A 14 0.40 -6.31 -13.54
CA THR A 14 0.46 -7.54 -12.72
C THR A 14 1.38 -7.37 -11.50
N LEU A 15 2.57 -6.79 -11.70
CA LEU A 15 3.47 -6.45 -10.60
C LEU A 15 2.79 -5.49 -9.62
N THR A 16 2.20 -4.40 -10.12
CA THR A 16 1.48 -3.44 -9.29
C THR A 16 0.35 -4.11 -8.49
N PHE A 17 -0.42 -4.99 -9.14
CA PHE A 17 -1.50 -5.72 -8.50
C PHE A 17 -1.00 -6.60 -7.34
N TRP A 18 0.07 -7.37 -7.55
CA TRP A 18 0.65 -8.19 -6.50
C TRP A 18 1.27 -7.38 -5.38
N SER A 19 1.94 -6.27 -5.69
CA SER A 19 2.46 -5.34 -4.69
C SER A 19 1.32 -4.80 -3.81
N VAL A 20 0.22 -4.36 -4.41
CA VAL A 20 -0.94 -3.84 -3.66
C VAL A 20 -1.60 -4.92 -2.81
N ILE A 21 -1.72 -6.15 -3.32
CA ILE A 21 -2.18 -7.29 -2.50
C ILE A 21 -1.24 -7.50 -1.31
N PHE A 22 0.07 -7.53 -1.56
CA PHE A 22 1.06 -7.73 -0.51
C PHE A 22 0.95 -6.64 0.58
N PHE A 23 0.83 -5.37 0.19
CA PHE A 23 0.58 -4.27 1.14
C PHE A 23 -0.71 -4.47 1.94
N GLY A 24 -1.79 -4.91 1.28
CA GLY A 24 -3.07 -5.18 1.95
C GLY A 24 -2.98 -6.32 2.96
N THR A 25 -2.46 -7.46 2.54
CA THR A 25 -2.29 -8.65 3.39
C THR A 25 -1.34 -8.38 4.56
N PHE A 26 -0.23 -7.66 4.31
CA PHE A 26 0.70 -7.29 5.37
C PHE A 26 0.04 -6.39 6.43
N ASN A 27 -0.76 -5.41 6.02
CA ASN A 27 -1.48 -4.54 6.94
C ASN A 27 -2.59 -5.28 7.70
N LEU A 28 -3.30 -6.23 7.06
CA LEU A 28 -4.24 -7.10 7.78
C LEU A 28 -3.52 -7.99 8.80
N GLY A 29 -2.39 -8.58 8.44
CA GLY A 29 -1.57 -9.37 9.37
C GLY A 29 -1.13 -8.54 10.57
N ARG A 30 -0.71 -7.29 10.34
CA ARG A 30 -0.40 -6.33 11.42
C ARG A 30 -1.62 -6.01 12.28
N ALA A 31 -2.78 -5.79 11.68
CA ALA A 31 -4.02 -5.54 12.42
C ALA A 31 -4.38 -6.72 13.32
N ILE A 32 -4.30 -7.95 12.80
CA ILE A 32 -4.53 -9.18 13.57
C ILE A 32 -3.54 -9.28 14.74
N ALA A 33 -2.24 -9.09 14.48
CA ALA A 33 -1.22 -9.17 15.52
C ALA A 33 -1.40 -8.11 16.62
N ILE A 34 -1.70 -6.86 16.25
CA ILE A 34 -1.98 -5.79 17.22
C ILE A 34 -3.27 -6.11 18.00
N GLY A 35 -4.31 -6.60 17.33
CA GLY A 35 -5.57 -6.99 17.96
C GLY A 35 -5.38 -8.08 19.02
N GLN A 36 -4.60 -9.11 18.71
CA GLN A 36 -4.27 -10.19 19.64
C GLN A 36 -3.45 -9.71 20.86
N GLN A 37 -2.64 -8.67 20.68
CA GLN A 37 -1.76 -8.13 21.71
C GLN A 37 -2.29 -6.84 22.35
N LEU A 38 -3.53 -6.43 22.04
CA LEU A 38 -4.02 -5.08 22.35
C LEU A 38 -4.00 -4.79 23.85
N ASN A 39 -4.49 -5.73 24.67
CA ASN A 39 -4.48 -5.58 26.13
C ASN A 39 -3.06 -5.44 26.69
N LEU A 40 -2.12 -6.25 26.20
CA LEU A 40 -0.73 -6.20 26.64
C LEU A 40 -0.05 -4.89 26.25
N GLN A 41 -0.27 -4.41 25.02
CA GLN A 41 0.29 -3.13 24.55
C GLN A 41 -0.31 -1.93 25.29
N GLN A 42 -1.58 -2.00 25.70
CA GLN A 42 -2.22 -0.96 26.53
C GLN A 42 -1.63 -0.92 27.94
N THR A 43 -1.45 -2.08 28.58
CA THR A 43 -0.80 -2.17 29.90
C THR A 43 0.62 -1.61 29.88
N LEU A 44 1.35 -1.81 28.79
CA LEU A 44 2.71 -1.29 28.60
C LEU A 44 2.76 0.19 28.16
N ASN A 45 1.61 0.84 27.99
CA ASN A 45 1.49 2.24 27.55
C ASN A 45 2.36 2.56 26.31
N ILE A 46 2.36 1.65 25.33
CA ILE A 46 3.17 1.81 24.11
C ILE A 46 2.62 2.98 23.29
N GLN A 47 3.48 3.94 22.97
CA GLN A 47 3.15 5.07 22.10
C GLN A 47 3.61 4.80 20.66
N PRO A 48 2.86 5.25 19.63
CA PRO A 48 1.52 5.82 19.68
C PRO A 48 0.47 4.74 19.99
N ASP A 49 -0.69 5.19 20.47
CA ASP A 49 -1.80 4.33 20.96
C ASP A 49 -2.01 3.09 20.06
N PRO A 50 -1.92 1.87 20.62
CA PRO A 50 -2.16 0.62 19.91
C PRO A 50 -3.50 0.59 19.17
N ARG A 51 -4.53 1.26 19.69
CA ARG A 51 -5.86 1.36 19.05
C ARG A 51 -5.80 2.14 17.75
N PHE A 52 -5.04 3.25 17.73
CA PHE A 52 -4.83 4.03 16.52
C PHE A 52 -4.06 3.21 15.47
N ARG A 53 -3.01 2.51 15.90
CA ARG A 53 -2.23 1.63 15.02
C ARG A 53 -3.06 0.48 14.45
N LEU A 54 -3.93 -0.11 15.27
CA LEU A 54 -4.88 -1.14 14.86
C LEU A 54 -5.86 -0.61 13.82
N ALA A 55 -6.50 0.54 14.09
CA ALA A 55 -7.45 1.16 13.18
C ALA A 55 -6.80 1.51 11.83
N ALA A 56 -5.60 2.10 11.86
CA ALA A 56 -4.85 2.42 10.66
C ALA A 56 -4.44 1.16 9.87
N ALA A 57 -3.93 0.12 10.53
CA ALA A 57 -3.59 -1.14 9.88
C ALA A 57 -4.82 -1.81 9.24
N GLY A 58 -5.96 -1.81 9.93
CA GLY A 58 -7.23 -2.29 9.38
C GLY A 58 -7.68 -1.48 8.16
N LEU A 59 -7.67 -0.15 8.28
CA LEU A 59 -8.04 0.78 7.19
C LEU A 59 -7.17 0.55 5.95
N PHE A 60 -5.85 0.57 6.09
CA PHE A 60 -4.93 0.36 4.96
C PHE A 60 -5.03 -1.05 4.39
N GLY A 61 -5.23 -2.07 5.23
CA GLY A 61 -5.46 -3.44 4.79
C GLY A 61 -6.68 -3.56 3.87
N VAL A 62 -7.82 -3.06 4.33
CA VAL A 62 -9.08 -3.05 3.54
C VAL A 62 -8.94 -2.17 2.30
N LEU A 63 -8.32 -1.00 2.41
CA LEU A 63 -8.13 -0.07 1.29
C LEU A 63 -7.30 -0.70 0.17
N PHE A 64 -6.14 -1.29 0.50
CA PHE A 64 -5.26 -1.89 -0.51
C PHE A 64 -5.88 -3.13 -1.15
N LEU A 65 -6.52 -4.01 -0.38
CA LEU A 65 -7.22 -5.16 -0.97
C LEU A 65 -8.41 -4.73 -1.84
N GLY A 66 -9.16 -3.71 -1.40
CA GLY A 66 -10.21 -3.09 -2.19
C GLY A 66 -9.68 -2.51 -3.51
N LEU A 67 -8.56 -1.78 -3.47
CA LEU A 67 -7.90 -1.24 -4.65
C LEU A 67 -7.37 -2.34 -5.58
N ALA A 68 -6.83 -3.44 -5.04
CA ALA A 68 -6.44 -4.60 -5.82
C ALA A 68 -7.64 -5.22 -6.55
N GLY A 69 -8.77 -5.41 -5.86
CA GLY A 69 -10.01 -5.89 -6.48
C GLY A 69 -10.53 -4.95 -7.56
N LYS A 70 -10.46 -3.64 -7.35
CA LYS A 70 -10.87 -2.64 -8.36
C LYS A 70 -9.90 -2.60 -9.54
N LEU A 71 -8.61 -2.82 -9.32
CA LEU A 71 -7.59 -2.97 -10.38
C LEU A 71 -7.82 -4.26 -11.17
N TRP A 72 -8.27 -5.32 -10.49
CA TRP A 72 -8.68 -6.57 -11.12
C TRP A 72 -9.85 -6.38 -12.08
N TRP A 73 -10.87 -5.64 -11.63
CA TRP A 73 -12.00 -5.24 -12.47
C TRP A 73 -11.71 -4.08 -13.43
N LYS A 74 -10.43 -3.78 -13.69
CA LYS A 74 -9.99 -2.78 -14.68
C LYS A 74 -10.63 -1.40 -14.47
N ARG A 75 -10.89 -1.01 -13.22
CA ARG A 75 -11.53 0.29 -12.94
C ARG A 75 -10.52 1.43 -13.13
N PRO A 76 -10.81 2.46 -13.94
CA PRO A 76 -9.81 3.43 -14.36
C PRO A 76 -9.37 4.39 -13.26
N PHE A 77 -10.21 4.64 -12.25
CA PHE A 77 -9.83 5.50 -11.13
C PHE A 77 -8.62 4.96 -10.35
N THR A 78 -8.34 3.66 -10.43
CA THR A 78 -7.20 3.00 -9.76
C THR A 78 -5.85 3.54 -10.24
N ILE A 79 -5.79 4.10 -11.46
CA ILE A 79 -4.60 4.76 -12.02
C ILE A 79 -4.14 5.91 -11.12
N LYS A 80 -5.08 6.62 -10.47
CA LYS A 80 -4.79 7.72 -9.54
C LYS A 80 -4.84 7.25 -8.09
N ALA A 81 -5.84 6.44 -7.74
CA ALA A 81 -6.09 6.04 -6.36
C ALA A 81 -4.96 5.18 -5.76
N ILE A 82 -4.34 4.27 -6.53
CA ILE A 82 -3.26 3.42 -6.00
C ILE A 82 -2.02 4.24 -5.64
N PRO A 83 -1.45 5.09 -6.53
CA PRO A 83 -0.33 5.93 -6.16
C PRO A 83 -0.61 6.85 -4.95
N ILE A 84 -1.83 7.39 -4.87
CA ILE A 84 -2.24 8.24 -3.73
C ILE A 84 -2.31 7.42 -2.44
N ALA A 85 -2.90 6.23 -2.48
CA ALA A 85 -2.97 5.35 -1.31
C ALA A 85 -1.57 4.94 -0.81
N ILE A 86 -0.64 4.64 -1.71
CA ILE A 86 0.76 4.36 -1.37
C ILE A 86 1.42 5.61 -0.76
N ALA A 87 1.16 6.80 -1.30
CA ALA A 87 1.69 8.05 -0.75
C ALA A 87 1.16 8.35 0.67
N CYS A 88 -0.15 8.22 0.89
CA CYS A 88 -0.76 8.36 2.21
C CYS A 88 -0.22 7.31 3.20
N TYR A 89 -0.05 6.07 2.75
CA TYR A 89 0.55 5.01 3.56
C TYR A 89 2.00 5.32 3.93
N ALA A 90 2.80 5.82 2.98
CA ALA A 90 4.19 6.22 3.22
C ALA A 90 4.30 7.37 4.24
N VAL A 91 3.42 8.38 4.16
CA VAL A 91 3.35 9.47 5.14
C VAL A 91 2.98 8.94 6.52
N TYR A 92 1.96 8.07 6.60
CA TYR A 92 1.57 7.43 7.85
C TYR A 92 2.72 6.63 8.48
N GLU A 93 3.37 5.75 7.71
CA GLU A 93 4.50 4.96 8.22
C GLU A 93 5.65 5.88 8.65
N THR A 94 5.98 6.91 7.87
CA THR A 94 7.04 7.87 8.22
C THR A 94 6.73 8.61 9.53
N ALA A 95 5.47 9.00 9.73
CA ALA A 95 5.04 9.64 10.98
C ALA A 95 5.10 8.68 12.17
N VAL A 96 4.63 7.44 12.01
CA VAL A 96 4.73 6.40 13.04
C VAL A 96 6.19 6.10 13.38
N TRP A 97 7.06 6.00 12.38
CA TRP A 97 8.50 5.85 12.58
C TRP A 97 9.07 7.03 13.35
N GLY A 98 8.75 8.28 12.96
CA GLY A 98 9.20 9.47 13.69
C GLY A 98 8.77 9.51 15.15
N LEU A 99 7.60 8.94 15.49
CA LEU A 99 7.11 8.83 16.86
C LEU A 99 7.74 7.67 17.66
N PHE A 100 8.11 6.56 17.00
CA PHE A 100 8.71 5.39 17.63
C PHE A 100 10.24 5.46 17.74
N THR A 101 10.91 6.07 16.77
CA THR A 101 12.36 6.19 16.79
C THR A 101 12.74 7.34 17.70
N GLN A 102 13.25 7.02 18.90
CA GLN A 102 14.22 7.89 19.55
C GLN A 102 15.26 8.33 18.49
N PRO A 103 15.67 9.61 18.46
CA PRO A 103 16.29 10.25 17.30
C PRO A 103 17.34 9.32 16.67
N PRO A 104 17.18 8.92 15.41
CA PRO A 104 17.98 7.84 14.87
C PRO A 104 19.41 8.31 14.73
N ARG A 105 20.31 7.61 15.42
CA ARG A 105 21.76 7.61 15.20
C ARG A 105 22.15 7.12 13.78
N ASN A 106 21.18 6.90 12.87
CA ASN A 106 21.32 6.34 11.53
C ASN A 106 20.45 7.08 10.49
N GLY A 107 20.85 8.29 10.08
CA GLY A 107 20.20 9.02 8.98
C GLY A 107 20.17 8.27 7.63
N SER A 108 21.07 7.29 7.45
CA SER A 108 21.13 6.41 6.27
C SER A 108 19.88 5.53 6.12
N LEU A 109 19.33 5.01 7.22
CA LEU A 109 18.12 4.17 7.19
C LEU A 109 16.89 4.98 6.79
N TRP A 110 16.78 6.21 7.30
CA TRP A 110 15.68 7.12 6.95
C TRP A 110 15.68 7.44 5.45
N LEU A 111 16.85 7.82 4.92
CA LEU A 111 17.01 8.11 3.50
C LEU A 111 16.67 6.90 2.62
N LEU A 112 17.14 5.71 2.98
CA LEU A 112 16.84 4.48 2.25
C LEU A 112 15.32 4.20 2.22
N ILE A 113 14.64 4.29 3.36
CA ILE A 113 13.20 4.05 3.46
C ILE A 113 12.41 5.07 2.62
N SER A 114 12.76 6.35 2.71
CA SER A 114 12.13 7.40 1.88
C SER A 114 12.33 7.15 0.39
N LEU A 115 13.53 6.77 -0.04
CA LEU A 115 13.81 6.42 -1.43
C LEU A 115 12.98 5.23 -1.91
N ILE A 116 12.82 4.19 -1.08
CA ILE A 116 11.97 3.04 -1.38
C ILE A 116 10.52 3.48 -1.58
N PHE A 117 9.98 4.31 -0.70
CA PHE A 117 8.60 4.79 -0.84
C PHE A 117 8.40 5.68 -2.07
N ILE A 118 9.29 6.63 -2.32
CA ILE A 118 9.23 7.51 -3.50
C ILE A 118 9.31 6.67 -4.78
N SER A 119 10.25 5.72 -4.84
CA SER A 119 10.42 4.82 -5.99
C SER A 119 9.17 3.99 -6.23
N ASN A 120 8.52 3.47 -5.18
CA ASN A 120 7.26 2.75 -5.30
C ASN A 120 6.14 3.62 -5.88
N ILE A 121 5.96 4.85 -5.38
CA ILE A 121 4.92 5.77 -5.88
C ILE A 121 5.15 6.09 -7.36
N LEU A 122 6.38 6.42 -7.75
CA LEU A 122 6.75 6.72 -9.12
C LEU A 122 6.56 5.51 -10.04
N PHE A 123 7.04 4.34 -9.61
CA PHE A 123 6.89 3.09 -10.35
C PHE A 123 5.42 2.74 -10.57
N THR A 124 4.59 2.73 -9.52
CA THR A 124 3.17 2.40 -9.63
C THR A 124 2.44 3.39 -10.52
N ARG A 125 2.74 4.70 -10.40
CA ARG A 125 2.16 5.72 -11.28
C ARG A 125 2.55 5.49 -12.74
N TRP A 126 3.82 5.19 -13.01
CA TRP A 126 4.31 4.92 -14.37
C TRP A 126 3.70 3.63 -14.94
N ALA A 127 3.69 2.54 -14.16
CA ALA A 127 3.19 1.22 -14.54
C ALA A 127 1.72 1.25 -14.94
N LEU A 128 0.90 1.97 -14.17
CA LEU A 128 -0.53 2.11 -14.46
C LEU A 128 -0.81 3.09 -15.61
N ARG A 129 -0.08 4.22 -15.70
CA ARG A 129 -0.29 5.20 -16.78
C ARG A 129 0.15 4.69 -18.14
N ARG A 130 1.29 4.00 -18.24
CA ARG A 130 1.80 3.47 -19.52
C ARG A 130 0.81 2.52 -20.19
N ASN A 131 0.03 1.79 -19.39
CA ASN A 131 -0.95 0.81 -19.87
C ASN A 131 -2.40 1.32 -19.80
N ALA A 132 -2.60 2.62 -19.53
CA ALA A 132 -3.94 3.19 -19.30
C ALA A 132 -4.90 2.89 -20.46
N LYS A 133 -4.44 3.14 -21.70
CA LYS A 133 -5.25 2.95 -22.92
C LYS A 133 -5.54 1.48 -23.21
N THR A 134 -4.56 0.60 -23.00
CA THR A 134 -4.65 -0.83 -23.37
C THR A 134 -5.40 -1.67 -22.35
N TYR A 135 -5.23 -1.42 -21.04
CA TYR A 135 -5.78 -2.28 -19.99
C TYR A 135 -7.09 -1.77 -19.39
N PHE A 136 -7.30 -0.45 -19.34
CA PHE A 136 -8.47 0.16 -18.70
C PHE A 136 -9.54 0.63 -19.68
N HIS A 137 -9.36 0.41 -21.00
CA HIS A 137 -10.22 0.94 -22.06
C HIS A 137 -10.52 2.44 -21.85
N TYR A 138 -9.49 3.20 -21.48
CA TYR A 138 -9.59 4.64 -21.29
C TYR A 138 -9.50 5.30 -22.67
N GLU A 139 -10.60 5.89 -23.13
CA GLU A 139 -10.64 6.78 -24.30
C GLU A 139 -9.84 8.06 -24.02
#